data_AF-A0A7X9HRI8-F1
#
_entry.id   AF-A0A7X9HRI8-F1
#
_cell.length_a   1.000
_cell.length_b   1.000
_cell.length_c   1.000
_cell.angle_alpha   90.00
_cell.angle_beta   90.00
_cell.angle_gamma   90.00
#
_symmetry.space_group_name_H-M   'P 1'
#
loop_
_entity.id
_entity.type
_entity.pdbx_description
1 polymer ?
#
loop_
_entity_poly.entity_id
_entity_poly.type
_entity_poly.pdbx_seq_one_letter_code
_entity_poly.pdbx_strand_id
1 'polypeptide(L)'
;MPIAKLGAMAFMKETTYGTIPTGFSTSAIIHPIFEERVTSENTMENVELIAGSLEYYKFYTGDFTAGGDIVFPIHYGLSGNLFYAFFGTDTKTAEGDGYKHVFTFNSTIPSYYFWIDRVTEQFGYSGGVMNTMSVSIQRRETPVRLSTNWIFTKEEIYSGTDPTISIPTEKMFIRKNATFKIGGTENNYCKGITIDLNRNIDVDSAKTLKSGRFLAEPVTGSPTATGTITFRFSSMTEWKYFWGASDASAPQDEITGVALEISVQGDLISTGVYNKLTFSIPNAVLTRRTDGTLQGAGGIDVSYNWEAHYDTSTSCKFKVELINTTSTQYGT
;
A
#
# COMPACT_ATOMS: atom_id res chain seq x y z
N MET A 1 -21.78 -20.26 -19.45
CA MET A 1 -21.53 -19.12 -20.36
C MET A 1 -20.14 -18.61 -20.00
N PRO A 2 -19.14 -18.62 -20.90
CA PRO A 2 -17.82 -18.10 -20.55
C PRO A 2 -17.98 -16.61 -20.29
N ILE A 3 -17.72 -16.19 -19.05
CA ILE A 3 -17.67 -14.78 -18.69
C ILE A 3 -16.60 -14.17 -19.59
N ALA A 4 -16.94 -13.14 -20.36
CA ALA A 4 -15.95 -12.39 -21.12
C ALA A 4 -14.87 -11.94 -20.13
N LYS A 5 -13.63 -12.41 -20.33
CA LYS A 5 -12.46 -12.05 -19.51
C LYS A 5 -12.14 -10.58 -19.79
N LEU A 6 -12.77 -9.67 -19.05
CA LEU A 6 -12.43 -8.26 -19.07
C LEU A 6 -11.51 -8.01 -17.87
N GLY A 7 -10.21 -7.78 -18.13
CA GLY A 7 -9.26 -7.26 -17.14
C GLY A 7 -9.07 -8.13 -15.91
N ALA A 8 -8.61 -9.38 -16.10
CA ALA A 8 -8.26 -10.25 -14.98
C ALA A 8 -6.81 -10.03 -14.56
N MET A 9 -6.55 -10.07 -13.26
CA MET A 9 -5.20 -9.98 -12.71
C MET A 9 -5.01 -11.05 -11.63
N ALA A 10 -3.85 -11.69 -11.67
CA ALA A 10 -3.40 -12.62 -10.66
C ALA A 10 -1.94 -12.34 -10.32
N PHE A 11 -1.54 -12.56 -9.07
CA PHE A 11 -0.15 -12.38 -8.65
C PHE A 11 0.28 -13.48 -7.69
N MET A 12 1.57 -13.76 -7.66
CA MET A 12 2.18 -14.74 -6.77
C MET A 12 3.57 -14.28 -6.38
N LYS A 13 3.96 -14.55 -5.13
CA LYS A 13 5.30 -14.24 -4.63
C LYS A 13 6.34 -15.04 -5.42
N GLU A 14 7.43 -14.39 -5.79
CA GLU A 14 8.56 -15.05 -6.42
C GLU A 14 9.46 -15.71 -5.38
N THR A 15 10.01 -16.88 -5.74
CA THR A 15 11.07 -17.53 -4.97
C THR A 15 12.44 -16.97 -5.33
N THR A 16 12.59 -16.43 -6.54
CA THR A 16 13.79 -15.75 -7.04
C THR A 16 13.35 -14.52 -7.82
N TYR A 17 13.95 -13.38 -7.49
CA TYR A 17 13.62 -12.10 -8.10
C TYR A 17 13.67 -12.16 -9.63
N GLY A 18 12.62 -11.67 -10.29
CA GLY A 18 12.55 -11.56 -11.75
C GLY A 18 12.28 -12.88 -12.46
N THR A 19 11.72 -13.87 -11.76
CA THR A 19 11.42 -15.20 -12.34
C THR A 19 9.98 -15.63 -12.06
N ILE A 20 9.36 -16.29 -13.04
CA ILE A 20 7.99 -16.80 -12.91
C ILE A 20 7.95 -17.86 -11.80
N PRO A 21 7.06 -17.72 -10.79
CA PRO A 21 6.91 -18.69 -9.72
C PRO A 21 6.46 -20.05 -10.24
N THR A 22 7.03 -21.12 -9.67
CA THR A 22 6.59 -22.49 -9.96
C THR A 22 5.16 -22.69 -9.45
N GLY A 23 4.26 -23.21 -10.28
CA GLY A 23 2.86 -23.42 -9.89
C GLY A 23 1.96 -22.17 -9.98
N PHE A 24 2.39 -21.12 -10.68
CA PHE A 24 1.60 -19.90 -10.88
C PHE A 24 0.16 -20.17 -11.32
N SER A 25 -0.06 -21.07 -12.29
CA SER A 25 -1.40 -21.34 -12.83
C SER A 25 -2.40 -21.93 -11.81
N THR A 26 -1.90 -22.56 -10.75
CA THR A 26 -2.72 -23.24 -9.72
C THR A 26 -2.82 -22.48 -8.40
N SER A 27 -1.81 -21.67 -8.08
CA SER A 27 -1.64 -21.06 -6.76
C SER A 27 -1.56 -19.53 -6.80
N ALA A 28 -1.73 -18.91 -7.97
CA ALA A 28 -1.81 -17.46 -8.06
C ALA A 28 -2.99 -16.91 -7.26
N ILE A 29 -2.73 -15.80 -6.59
CA ILE A 29 -3.73 -15.08 -5.81
C ILE A 29 -4.47 -14.15 -6.76
N ILE A 30 -5.79 -14.28 -6.77
CA ILE A 30 -6.66 -13.41 -7.56
C ILE A 30 -7.29 -12.41 -6.61
N HIS A 31 -6.96 -11.14 -6.82
CA HIS A 31 -7.50 -10.05 -6.04
C HIS A 31 -8.33 -9.15 -6.96
N PRO A 32 -9.64 -8.97 -6.69
CA PRO A 32 -10.45 -7.99 -7.40
C PRO A 32 -9.81 -6.61 -7.32
N ILE A 33 -9.87 -5.86 -8.41
CA ILE A 33 -9.32 -4.51 -8.53
C ILE A 33 -10.42 -3.52 -8.92
N PHE A 34 -10.26 -2.27 -8.50
CA PHE A 34 -11.04 -1.15 -9.01
C PHE A 34 -10.40 -0.54 -10.26
N GLU A 35 -9.08 -0.53 -10.30
CA GLU A 35 -8.27 0.16 -11.31
C GLU A 35 -6.90 -0.51 -11.42
N GLU A 36 -6.38 -0.56 -12.65
CA GLU A 36 -5.02 -0.95 -12.99
C GLU A 36 -4.47 0.05 -14.01
N ARG A 37 -3.25 0.55 -13.77
CA ARG A 37 -2.54 1.51 -14.62
C ARG A 37 -1.07 1.12 -14.81
N VAL A 38 -0.77 -0.18 -14.88
CA VAL A 38 0.60 -0.63 -15.14
C VAL A 38 0.96 -0.27 -16.58
N THR A 39 2.12 0.33 -16.78
CA THR A 39 2.65 0.62 -18.11
C THR A 39 4.08 0.17 -18.19
N SER A 40 4.54 -0.06 -19.41
CA SER A 40 5.94 -0.23 -19.72
C SER A 40 6.41 0.84 -20.68
N GLU A 41 7.65 1.24 -20.49
CA GLU A 41 8.32 2.25 -21.28
C GLU A 41 9.71 1.75 -21.62
N ASN A 42 10.16 2.13 -22.81
CA ASN A 42 11.48 1.78 -23.31
C ASN A 42 12.10 3.05 -23.87
N THR A 43 13.22 3.47 -23.30
CA THR A 43 13.93 4.65 -23.79
C THR A 43 14.71 4.29 -25.06
N MET A 44 14.78 5.23 -26.00
CA MET A 44 15.59 5.08 -27.22
C MET A 44 16.76 6.04 -27.12
N GLU A 45 17.98 5.52 -27.31
CA GLU A 45 19.19 6.32 -27.36
C GLU A 45 19.60 6.52 -28.82
N ASN A 46 19.91 7.75 -29.21
CA ASN A 46 20.41 8.06 -30.54
C ASN A 46 21.92 8.30 -30.50
N VAL A 47 22.63 7.69 -31.44
CA VAL A 47 24.03 8.01 -31.71
C VAL A 47 24.12 8.71 -33.05
N GLU A 48 24.64 9.93 -33.02
CA GLU A 48 25.00 10.71 -34.20
C GLU A 48 26.34 10.19 -34.73
N LEU A 49 26.34 9.72 -35.97
CA LEU A 49 27.54 9.27 -36.66
C LEU A 49 27.77 10.17 -37.87
N ILE A 50 28.99 10.69 -37.99
CA ILE A 50 29.44 11.44 -39.15
C ILE A 50 30.22 10.49 -40.06
N ALA A 51 29.69 10.24 -41.25
CA ALA A 51 30.36 9.46 -42.29
C ALA A 51 30.41 10.28 -43.60
N GLY A 52 31.46 11.07 -43.77
CA GLY A 52 31.58 12.02 -44.89
C GLY A 52 30.76 13.30 -44.65
N SER A 53 30.07 13.79 -45.68
CA SER A 53 29.20 14.99 -45.62
C SER A 53 27.73 14.67 -45.29
N LEU A 54 27.45 13.47 -44.79
CA LEU A 54 26.09 13.01 -44.46
C LEU A 54 26.01 12.75 -42.95
N GLU A 55 24.98 13.31 -42.32
CA GLU A 55 24.59 13.00 -40.95
C GLU A 55 23.69 11.77 -40.96
N TYR A 56 24.01 10.77 -40.13
CA TYR A 56 23.21 9.57 -39.97
C TYR A 56 22.96 9.28 -38.50
N TYR A 57 21.70 8.94 -38.17
CA TYR A 57 21.27 8.59 -36.82
C TYR A 57 21.08 7.08 -36.70
N LYS A 58 21.67 6.47 -35.69
CA LYS A 58 21.34 5.10 -35.26
C LYS A 58 20.64 5.14 -33.91
N PHE A 59 19.54 4.40 -33.81
CA PHE A 59 18.81 4.22 -32.55
C PHE A 59 19.23 2.91 -31.89
N TYR A 60 19.49 2.97 -30.59
CA TYR A 60 19.74 1.85 -29.70
C TYR A 60 18.64 1.81 -28.64
N THR A 61 18.32 0.61 -28.17
CA THR A 61 17.38 0.45 -27.05
C THR A 61 18.10 0.79 -25.76
N GLY A 62 17.58 1.76 -25.02
CA GLY A 62 18.02 2.08 -23.67
C GLY A 62 17.30 1.25 -22.61
N ASP A 63 17.15 1.87 -21.44
CA ASP A 63 16.51 1.31 -20.27
C ASP A 63 15.05 0.92 -20.53
N PHE A 64 14.68 -0.21 -19.94
CA PHE A 64 13.30 -0.66 -19.85
C PHE A 64 12.78 -0.42 -18.43
N THR A 65 11.62 0.21 -18.32
CA THR A 65 10.94 0.44 -17.06
C THR A 65 9.51 -0.04 -17.16
N ALA A 66 9.04 -0.78 -16.17
CA ALA A 66 7.64 -1.16 -16.05
C ALA A 66 7.17 -0.90 -14.62
N GLY A 67 5.95 -0.40 -14.48
CA GLY A 67 5.40 -0.03 -13.18
C GLY A 67 4.05 0.63 -13.31
N GLY A 68 3.42 0.91 -12.17
CA GLY A 68 2.19 1.66 -12.15
C GLY A 68 1.33 1.39 -10.93
N ASP A 69 0.16 2.02 -10.96
CA ASP A 69 -0.76 2.01 -9.83
C ASP A 69 -1.85 0.96 -10.00
N ILE A 70 -2.16 0.29 -8.89
CA ILE A 70 -3.26 -0.68 -8.80
C ILE A 70 -4.06 -0.36 -7.55
N VAL A 71 -5.38 -0.24 -7.71
CA VAL A 71 -6.30 0.09 -6.62
C VAL A 71 -7.12 -1.14 -6.25
N PHE A 72 -6.94 -1.60 -5.01
CA PHE A 72 -7.60 -2.77 -4.45
C PHE A 72 -8.68 -2.38 -3.43
N PRO A 73 -9.79 -3.13 -3.32
CA PRO A 73 -10.59 -3.14 -2.12
C PRO A 73 -9.86 -3.90 -0.99
N ILE A 74 -10.10 -3.54 0.27
CA ILE A 74 -9.53 -4.29 1.40
C ILE A 74 -10.50 -5.41 1.81
N HIS A 75 -10.15 -6.67 1.50
CA HIS A 75 -10.85 -7.87 1.97
C HIS A 75 -10.39 -8.32 3.36
N TYR A 76 -11.17 -9.15 4.04
CA TYR A 76 -10.83 -9.65 5.38
C TYR A 76 -9.51 -10.46 5.42
N GLY A 77 -9.18 -11.19 4.36
CA GLY A 77 -8.08 -12.14 4.32
C GLY A 77 -7.15 -11.88 3.14
N LEU A 78 -7.68 -11.63 1.94
CA LEU A 78 -6.82 -11.41 0.76
C LEU A 78 -5.91 -10.19 0.89
N SER A 79 -6.33 -9.16 1.63
CA SER A 79 -5.53 -7.95 1.84
C SER A 79 -4.24 -8.20 2.62
N GLY A 80 -4.17 -9.28 3.42
CA GLY A 80 -2.94 -9.68 4.11
C GLY A 80 -1.78 -9.96 3.17
N ASN A 81 -2.04 -10.46 1.96
CA ASN A 81 -1.00 -10.64 0.94
C ASN A 81 -0.42 -9.31 0.45
N LEU A 82 -1.25 -8.27 0.34
CA LEU A 82 -0.82 -6.93 -0.06
C LEU A 82 -0.05 -6.24 1.06
N PHE A 83 -0.48 -6.41 2.31
CA PHE A 83 0.28 -5.92 3.47
C PHE A 83 1.63 -6.64 3.58
N TYR A 84 1.67 -7.97 3.42
CA TYR A 84 2.93 -8.70 3.39
C TYR A 84 3.84 -8.23 2.24
N ALA A 85 3.29 -7.98 1.05
CA ALA A 85 4.07 -7.49 -0.09
C ALA A 85 4.77 -6.15 0.19
N PHE A 86 4.15 -5.29 1.00
CA PHE A 86 4.72 -3.99 1.34
C PHE A 86 5.65 -4.04 2.56
N PHE A 87 5.24 -4.72 3.62
CA PHE A 87 5.95 -4.75 4.89
C PHE A 87 7.06 -5.80 4.95
N GLY A 88 6.91 -6.91 4.20
CA GLY A 88 7.85 -8.02 4.16
C GLY A 88 7.89 -8.91 5.39
N THR A 89 7.05 -8.66 6.40
CA THR A 89 6.88 -9.50 7.59
C THR A 89 5.42 -9.75 7.90
N ASP A 90 5.12 -10.95 8.42
CA ASP A 90 3.84 -11.30 9.05
C ASP A 90 4.11 -12.13 10.30
N THR A 91 3.83 -11.55 11.48
CA THR A 91 3.81 -12.29 12.73
C THR A 91 2.38 -12.72 13.05
N LYS A 92 2.11 -14.02 12.92
CA LYS A 92 0.80 -14.61 13.19
C LYS A 92 0.72 -15.17 14.60
N THR A 93 -0.37 -14.85 15.29
CA THR A 93 -0.71 -15.41 16.60
C THR A 93 -2.18 -15.86 16.60
N ALA A 94 -2.53 -16.83 17.44
CA ALA A 94 -3.93 -17.23 17.61
C ALA A 94 -4.71 -16.15 18.37
N GLU A 95 -5.97 -15.93 17.99
CA GLU A 95 -6.88 -14.94 18.58
C GLU A 95 -8.28 -15.56 18.66
N GLY A 96 -8.53 -16.36 19.70
CA GLY A 96 -9.73 -17.19 19.79
C GLY A 96 -9.82 -18.19 18.63
N ASP A 97 -10.94 -18.18 17.90
CA ASP A 97 -11.12 -19.00 16.69
C ASP A 97 -10.57 -18.33 15.41
N GLY A 98 -10.00 -17.14 15.54
CA GLY A 98 -9.32 -16.41 14.47
C GLY A 98 -7.80 -16.36 14.65
N TYR A 99 -7.15 -15.62 13.77
CA TYR A 99 -5.72 -15.39 13.75
C TYR A 99 -5.45 -13.89 13.64
N LYS A 100 -4.53 -13.40 14.47
CA LYS A 100 -4.02 -12.03 14.42
C LYS A 100 -2.68 -12.03 13.69
N HIS A 101 -2.64 -11.29 12.60
CA HIS A 101 -1.46 -11.03 11.77
C HIS A 101 -0.95 -9.62 12.06
N VAL A 102 0.35 -9.50 12.30
CA VAL A 102 1.01 -8.22 12.58
C VAL A 102 2.08 -7.96 11.53
N PHE A 103 1.91 -6.86 10.79
CA PHE A 103 2.83 -6.44 9.73
C PHE A 103 3.64 -5.23 10.19
N THR A 104 4.96 -5.33 10.03
CA THR A 104 5.93 -4.27 10.37
C THR A 104 7.00 -4.16 9.30
N PHE A 105 7.63 -2.99 9.18
CA PHE A 105 8.67 -2.81 8.15
C PHE A 105 9.84 -3.75 8.34
N ASN A 106 10.12 -4.55 7.32
CA ASN A 106 11.34 -5.32 7.19
C ASN A 106 12.39 -4.55 6.36
N SER A 107 13.64 -5.00 6.38
CA SER A 107 14.69 -4.52 5.49
C SER A 107 14.59 -5.14 4.08
N THR A 108 14.08 -6.36 3.96
CA THR A 108 13.87 -7.04 2.68
C THR A 108 12.41 -6.90 2.23
N ILE A 109 12.19 -6.58 0.94
CA ILE A 109 10.86 -6.59 0.32
C ILE A 109 10.69 -7.90 -0.45
N PRO A 110 9.54 -8.57 -0.36
CA PRO A 110 9.24 -9.72 -1.23
C PRO A 110 8.94 -9.24 -2.65
N SER A 111 9.47 -9.95 -3.65
CA SER A 111 9.09 -9.72 -5.05
C SER A 111 7.93 -10.61 -5.48
N TYR A 112 7.20 -10.14 -6.49
CA TYR A 112 5.99 -10.75 -7.00
C TYR A 112 5.99 -10.80 -8.52
N TYR A 113 5.41 -11.86 -9.05
CA TYR A 113 5.08 -11.99 -10.44
C TYR A 113 3.60 -11.71 -10.63
N PHE A 114 3.28 -10.88 -11.62
CA PHE A 114 1.93 -10.49 -11.98
C PHE A 114 1.58 -11.02 -13.37
N TRP A 115 0.35 -11.50 -13.50
CA TRP A 115 -0.28 -11.83 -14.77
C TRP A 115 -1.47 -10.90 -14.95
N ILE A 116 -1.53 -10.21 -16.08
CA ILE A 116 -2.60 -9.27 -16.43
C ILE A 116 -3.15 -9.64 -17.81
N ASP A 117 -4.45 -9.92 -17.86
CA ASP A 117 -5.18 -10.19 -19.10
C ASP A 117 -5.78 -8.89 -19.64
N ARG A 118 -5.25 -8.38 -20.76
CA ARG A 118 -5.68 -7.13 -21.40
C ARG A 118 -6.63 -7.35 -22.58
N VAL A 119 -7.38 -8.46 -22.59
CA VAL A 119 -8.34 -8.85 -23.64
C VAL A 119 -7.67 -9.24 -24.97
N THR A 120 -6.73 -8.45 -25.46
CA THR A 120 -6.02 -8.71 -26.72
C THR A 120 -4.89 -9.71 -26.53
N GLU A 121 -4.19 -9.61 -25.41
CA GLU A 121 -2.99 -10.38 -25.10
C GLU A 121 -2.84 -10.42 -23.58
N GLN A 122 -2.14 -11.45 -23.10
CA GLN A 122 -1.83 -11.61 -21.69
C GLN A 122 -0.39 -11.23 -21.44
N PHE A 123 -0.14 -10.51 -20.36
CA PHE A 123 1.17 -10.01 -20.01
C PHE A 123 1.62 -10.53 -18.65
N GLY A 124 2.87 -10.93 -18.58
CA GLY A 124 3.60 -11.26 -17.38
C GLY A 124 4.50 -10.11 -16.95
N TYR A 125 4.48 -9.75 -15.68
CA TYR A 125 5.39 -8.79 -15.09
C TYR A 125 6.16 -9.45 -13.95
N SER A 126 7.48 -9.49 -14.06
CA SER A 126 8.36 -10.15 -13.08
C SER A 126 9.16 -9.15 -12.26
N GLY A 127 9.64 -9.58 -11.10
CA GLY A 127 10.41 -8.74 -10.18
C GLY A 127 9.60 -7.58 -9.62
N GLY A 128 8.29 -7.77 -9.43
CA GLY A 128 7.38 -6.76 -8.93
C GLY A 128 7.59 -6.47 -7.45
N VAL A 129 7.97 -5.25 -7.10
CA VAL A 129 8.09 -4.77 -5.73
C VAL A 129 7.15 -3.59 -5.49
N MET A 130 6.53 -3.54 -4.31
CA MET A 130 5.62 -2.43 -3.96
C MET A 130 6.42 -1.27 -3.34
N ASN A 131 6.37 -0.10 -3.96
CA ASN A 131 7.07 1.10 -3.49
C ASN A 131 6.19 1.94 -2.54
N THR A 132 4.94 2.18 -2.93
CA THR A 132 4.01 2.99 -2.14
C THR A 132 2.70 2.27 -1.89
N MET A 133 2.09 2.59 -0.76
CA MET A 133 0.78 2.09 -0.34
C MET A 133 0.00 3.25 0.28
N SER A 134 -1.19 3.51 -0.23
CA SER A 134 -2.09 4.53 0.30
C SER A 134 -3.44 3.92 0.68
N VAL A 135 -3.88 4.17 1.92
CA VAL A 135 -5.19 3.75 2.42
C VAL A 135 -6.05 4.99 2.63
N SER A 136 -7.22 5.01 1.99
CA SER A 136 -8.21 6.07 2.17
C SER A 136 -9.46 5.54 2.86
N ILE A 137 -9.78 6.11 4.03
CA ILE A 137 -11.03 5.85 4.75
C ILE A 137 -11.75 7.18 4.87
N GLN A 138 -12.63 7.48 3.91
CA GLN A 138 -13.38 8.74 3.86
C GLN A 138 -14.89 8.51 3.93
N ARG A 139 -15.63 9.47 4.50
CA ARG A 139 -17.10 9.40 4.63
C ARG A 139 -17.87 9.08 3.33
N ARG A 140 -17.33 9.39 2.14
CA ARG A 140 -18.01 9.13 0.86
C ARG A 140 -17.43 7.94 0.08
N GLU A 141 -16.44 7.23 0.62
CA GLU A 141 -15.76 6.15 -0.08
C GLU A 141 -16.05 4.81 0.60
N THR A 142 -16.64 3.86 -0.11
CA THR A 142 -16.92 2.50 0.39
C THR A 142 -16.88 1.53 -0.79
N PRO A 143 -16.25 0.34 -0.65
CA PRO A 143 -15.46 -0.16 0.50
C PRO A 143 -14.16 0.64 0.71
N VAL A 144 -13.40 0.31 1.75
CA VAL A 144 -12.07 0.91 1.98
C VAL A 144 -11.15 0.58 0.80
N ARG A 145 -10.44 1.60 0.29
CA ARG A 145 -9.56 1.48 -0.88
C ARG A 145 -8.10 1.47 -0.44
N LEU A 146 -7.32 0.64 -1.14
CA LEU A 146 -5.89 0.49 -1.00
C LEU A 146 -5.27 0.74 -2.37
N SER A 147 -4.67 1.92 -2.55
CA SER A 147 -3.89 2.24 -3.75
C SER A 147 -2.45 1.80 -3.54
N THR A 148 -1.88 1.13 -4.53
CA THR A 148 -0.51 0.60 -4.45
C THR A 148 0.25 0.96 -5.71
N ASN A 149 1.52 1.31 -5.56
CA ASN A 149 2.42 1.53 -6.69
C ASN A 149 3.45 0.39 -6.76
N TRP A 150 3.57 -0.20 -7.94
CA TRP A 150 4.46 -1.32 -8.20
C TRP A 150 5.53 -0.95 -9.21
N ILE A 151 6.72 -1.52 -9.01
CA ILE A 151 7.88 -1.40 -9.89
C ILE A 151 8.24 -2.81 -10.32
N PHE A 152 8.35 -3.04 -11.62
CA PHE A 152 8.66 -4.34 -12.22
C PHE A 152 9.99 -4.30 -12.95
N THR A 153 10.66 -5.45 -13.00
CA THR A 153 11.90 -5.62 -13.77
C THR A 153 11.65 -5.70 -15.25
N LYS A 154 10.62 -6.45 -15.64
CA LYS A 154 10.40 -6.87 -17.02
C LYS A 154 8.92 -7.14 -17.27
N GLU A 155 8.47 -6.79 -18.47
CA GLU A 155 7.23 -7.26 -19.08
C GLU A 155 7.53 -8.33 -20.13
N GLU A 156 6.67 -9.34 -20.24
CA GLU A 156 6.68 -10.31 -21.32
C GLU A 156 5.28 -10.73 -21.73
N ILE A 157 5.14 -11.18 -22.98
CA ILE A 157 3.91 -11.86 -23.40
C ILE A 157 3.84 -13.18 -22.65
N TYR A 158 2.73 -13.39 -21.94
CA TYR A 158 2.53 -14.60 -21.17
C TYR A 158 2.25 -15.78 -22.09
N SER A 159 3.10 -16.80 -22.00
CA SER A 159 3.02 -18.03 -22.81
C SER A 159 2.66 -19.26 -21.98
N GLY A 160 2.37 -19.08 -20.69
CA GLY A 160 2.03 -20.16 -19.77
C GLY A 160 0.56 -20.59 -19.85
N THR A 161 0.19 -21.55 -19.01
CA THR A 161 -1.23 -21.87 -18.80
C THR A 161 -1.90 -20.79 -17.98
N ASP A 162 -3.06 -20.32 -18.42
CA ASP A 162 -3.88 -19.35 -17.68
C ASP A 162 -4.06 -19.77 -16.21
N PRO A 163 -3.97 -18.83 -15.25
CA PRO A 163 -4.32 -19.12 -13.87
C PRO A 163 -5.81 -19.48 -13.76
N THR A 164 -6.12 -20.36 -12.81
CA THR A 164 -7.52 -20.71 -12.52
C THR A 164 -8.24 -19.52 -11.91
N ILE A 165 -9.20 -18.94 -12.64
CA ILE A 165 -9.92 -17.75 -12.19
C ILE A 165 -11.11 -18.12 -11.31
N SER A 166 -11.02 -17.81 -10.01
CA SER A 166 -12.15 -17.85 -9.07
C SER A 166 -12.36 -16.46 -8.46
N ILE A 167 -13.60 -15.96 -8.52
CA ILE A 167 -13.97 -14.70 -7.87
C ILE A 167 -13.98 -14.91 -6.36
N PRO A 168 -13.22 -14.15 -5.56
CA PRO A 168 -13.29 -14.25 -4.12
C PRO A 168 -14.68 -13.94 -3.59
N THR A 169 -15.15 -14.79 -2.67
CA THR A 169 -16.42 -14.61 -1.95
C THR A 169 -16.25 -13.89 -0.62
N GLU A 170 -15.01 -13.56 -0.28
CA GLU A 170 -14.67 -12.90 0.97
C GLU A 170 -15.26 -11.48 1.03
N LYS A 171 -15.68 -11.07 2.22
CA LYS A 171 -16.23 -9.73 2.45
C LYS A 171 -15.13 -8.68 2.55
N MET A 172 -15.51 -7.45 2.26
CA MET A 172 -14.63 -6.28 2.30
C MET A 172 -14.86 -5.47 3.57
N PHE A 173 -13.80 -4.84 4.09
CA PHE A 173 -13.94 -3.84 5.14
C PHE A 173 -14.66 -2.61 4.61
N ILE A 174 -15.67 -2.19 5.36
CA ILE A 174 -16.52 -1.05 5.04
C ILE A 174 -16.29 0.05 6.07
N ARG A 175 -16.15 1.29 5.60
CA ARG A 175 -15.82 2.44 6.46
C ARG A 175 -16.77 2.67 7.64
N LYS A 176 -18.01 2.17 7.56
CA LYS A 176 -19.09 2.52 8.51
C LYS A 176 -18.80 2.00 9.93
N ASN A 177 -17.91 1.01 10.02
CA ASN A 177 -17.45 0.39 11.26
C ASN A 177 -16.04 0.88 11.64
N ALA A 178 -15.58 2.00 11.06
CA ALA A 178 -14.31 2.60 11.40
C ALA A 178 -14.42 3.39 12.72
N THR A 179 -13.44 3.18 13.59
CA THR A 179 -13.23 3.92 14.83
C THR A 179 -11.86 4.57 14.78
N PHE A 180 -11.74 5.72 15.43
CA PHE A 180 -10.53 6.54 15.41
C PHE A 180 -10.17 6.91 16.84
N LYS A 181 -8.90 6.81 17.20
CA LYS A 181 -8.38 7.30 18.48
C LYS A 181 -7.22 8.25 18.28
N ILE A 182 -7.20 9.30 19.10
CA ILE A 182 -6.11 10.28 19.17
C ILE A 182 -5.65 10.34 20.63
N GLY A 183 -4.37 10.08 20.89
CA GLY A 183 -3.83 9.98 22.25
C GLY A 183 -4.53 8.91 23.09
N GLY A 184 -4.96 7.81 22.46
CA GLY A 184 -5.69 6.71 23.10
C GLY A 184 -7.18 6.97 23.37
N THR A 185 -7.69 8.18 23.11
CA THR A 185 -9.11 8.52 23.32
C THR A 185 -9.89 8.44 22.01
N GLU A 186 -11.07 7.81 22.02
CA GLU A 186 -11.93 7.70 20.84
C GLU A 186 -12.46 9.05 20.36
N ASN A 187 -12.40 9.27 19.04
CA ASN A 187 -12.86 10.47 18.38
C ASN A 187 -14.04 10.18 17.43
N ASN A 188 -15.24 10.53 17.89
CA ASN A 188 -16.49 10.33 17.15
C ASN A 188 -16.74 11.36 16.03
N TYR A 189 -15.85 12.35 15.87
CA TYR A 189 -15.99 13.46 14.93
C TYR A 189 -15.06 13.36 13.71
N CYS A 190 -14.27 12.28 13.61
CA CYS A 190 -13.45 12.00 12.44
C CYS A 190 -14.31 11.81 11.18
N LYS A 191 -13.97 12.53 10.11
CA LYS A 191 -14.65 12.51 8.80
C LYS A 191 -13.88 11.68 7.77
N GLY A 192 -12.58 11.56 7.94
CA GLY A 192 -11.76 10.67 7.14
C GLY A 192 -10.28 10.76 7.47
N ILE A 193 -9.55 9.77 6.99
CA ILE A 193 -8.09 9.73 7.05
C ILE A 193 -7.53 9.20 5.73
N THR A 194 -6.38 9.73 5.35
CA THR A 194 -5.46 9.11 4.39
C THR A 194 -4.21 8.65 5.12
N ILE A 195 -3.72 7.48 4.78
CA ILE A 195 -2.47 6.91 5.28
C ILE A 195 -1.63 6.62 4.05
N ASP A 196 -0.52 7.32 3.90
CA ASP A 196 0.40 7.26 2.78
C ASP A 196 1.74 6.69 3.26
N LEU A 197 2.07 5.50 2.80
CA LEU A 197 3.28 4.77 3.15
C LEU A 197 4.19 4.70 1.93
N ASN A 198 5.49 4.89 2.15
CA ASN A 198 6.50 4.84 1.10
C ASN A 198 7.74 4.07 1.58
N ARG A 199 8.21 3.11 0.77
CA ARG A 199 9.44 2.35 1.02
C ARG A 199 10.70 3.09 0.55
N ASN A 200 10.52 4.20 -0.16
CA ASN A 200 11.56 5.04 -0.73
C ASN A 200 12.57 4.19 -1.52
N ILE A 201 12.06 3.36 -2.42
CA ILE A 201 12.88 2.48 -3.26
C ILE A 201 13.71 3.34 -4.21
N ASP A 202 15.02 3.12 -4.21
CA ASP A 202 15.95 3.79 -5.11
C ASP A 202 16.08 2.98 -6.42
N VAL A 203 15.28 3.36 -7.41
CA VAL A 203 15.22 2.70 -8.72
C VAL A 203 16.50 2.95 -9.53
N ASP A 204 17.10 4.13 -9.41
CA ASP A 204 18.26 4.50 -10.20
C ASP A 204 19.50 3.72 -9.76
N SER A 205 19.68 3.52 -8.45
CA SER A 205 20.76 2.67 -7.93
C SER A 205 20.65 1.21 -8.36
N ALA A 206 19.42 0.74 -8.63
CA ALA A 206 19.15 -0.62 -9.07
C ALA A 206 19.37 -0.83 -10.58
N LYS A 207 19.59 0.24 -11.34
CA LYS A 207 20.01 0.16 -12.75
C LYS A 207 21.53 -0.03 -12.80
N THR A 208 21.97 -1.23 -13.11
CA THR A 208 23.39 -1.58 -13.12
C THR A 208 23.84 -2.05 -14.50
N LEU A 209 25.12 -1.88 -14.82
CA LEU A 209 25.70 -2.44 -16.05
C LEU A 209 25.54 -3.97 -16.12
N LYS A 210 25.40 -4.66 -14.98
CA LYS A 210 25.19 -6.11 -14.91
C LYS A 210 23.77 -6.52 -15.28
N SER A 211 22.77 -5.75 -14.83
CA SER A 211 21.36 -5.97 -15.20
C SER A 211 21.04 -5.48 -16.62
N GLY A 212 21.99 -4.78 -17.23
CA GLY A 212 21.90 -4.27 -18.59
C GLY A 212 20.78 -3.24 -18.66
N ARG A 213 19.80 -3.50 -19.52
CA ARG A 213 18.64 -2.61 -19.71
C ARG A 213 17.50 -2.80 -18.71
N PHE A 214 17.58 -3.82 -17.85
CA PHE A 214 16.52 -4.15 -16.89
C PHE A 214 16.93 -3.75 -15.48
N LEU A 215 15.94 -3.60 -14.60
CA LEU A 215 16.15 -3.29 -13.20
C LEU A 215 16.74 -4.50 -12.45
N ALA A 216 17.82 -4.33 -11.69
CA ALA A 216 18.23 -5.32 -10.71
C ALA A 216 17.27 -5.33 -9.51
N GLU A 217 17.39 -6.29 -8.60
CA GLU A 217 16.61 -6.30 -7.35
C GLU A 217 16.86 -5.01 -6.56
N PRO A 218 15.83 -4.17 -6.36
CA PRO A 218 16.04 -2.86 -5.78
C PRO A 218 16.11 -2.94 -4.26
N VAL A 219 16.92 -2.05 -3.68
CA VAL A 219 17.08 -1.93 -2.22
C VAL A 219 16.12 -0.88 -1.68
N THR A 220 15.61 -1.10 -0.48
CA THR A 220 14.71 -0.16 0.17
C THR A 220 15.43 0.99 0.83
N GLY A 221 14.89 2.19 0.68
CA GLY A 221 15.26 3.33 1.51
C GLY A 221 14.64 3.25 2.92
N SER A 222 14.80 4.34 3.67
CA SER A 222 14.18 4.49 4.98
C SER A 222 12.66 4.70 4.81
N PRO A 223 11.80 3.80 5.32
CA PRO A 223 10.36 3.92 5.06
C PRO A 223 9.75 5.12 5.78
N THR A 224 8.83 5.79 5.10
CA THR A 224 8.05 6.91 5.63
C THR A 224 6.57 6.56 5.70
N ALA A 225 5.90 7.13 6.69
CA ALA A 225 4.46 7.01 6.87
C ALA A 225 3.91 8.39 7.21
N THR A 226 3.03 8.89 6.36
CA THR A 226 2.45 10.23 6.43
C THR A 226 0.97 10.14 6.15
N GLY A 227 0.25 11.24 6.31
CA GLY A 227 -1.12 11.28 5.84
C GLY A 227 -1.85 12.52 6.27
N THR A 228 -3.17 12.51 6.06
CA THR A 228 -4.06 13.58 6.47
C THR A 228 -5.21 13.02 7.28
N ILE A 229 -5.52 13.63 8.42
CA ILE A 229 -6.73 13.34 9.19
C ILE A 229 -7.64 14.56 9.19
N THR A 230 -8.93 14.35 8.91
CA THR A 230 -9.95 15.40 8.93
C THR A 230 -11.01 15.04 9.96
N PHE A 231 -11.30 15.96 10.88
CA PHE A 231 -12.37 15.82 11.85
C PHE A 231 -13.13 17.13 12.01
N ARG A 232 -14.36 17.03 12.51
CA ARG A 232 -15.08 18.22 12.97
C ARG A 232 -14.43 18.68 14.28
N PHE A 233 -14.06 19.94 14.33
CA PHE A 233 -13.48 20.55 15.51
C PHE A 233 -14.41 20.38 16.70
N SER A 234 -13.94 19.68 17.72
CA SER A 234 -14.73 19.35 18.89
C SER A 234 -13.99 19.59 20.21
N SER A 235 -12.66 19.55 20.19
CA SER A 235 -11.83 19.69 21.38
C SER A 235 -10.61 20.57 21.14
N MET A 236 -10.28 21.40 22.15
CA MET A 236 -9.00 22.11 22.19
C MET A 236 -7.81 21.16 22.39
N THR A 237 -7.99 19.94 22.89
CA THR A 237 -6.87 19.00 23.06
C THR A 237 -6.22 18.66 21.71
N GLU A 238 -7.03 18.47 20.68
CA GLU A 238 -6.56 18.23 19.30
C GLU A 238 -5.73 19.41 18.78
N TRP A 239 -6.17 20.62 19.09
CA TRP A 239 -5.46 21.84 18.79
C TRP A 239 -4.12 21.91 19.52
N LYS A 240 -4.08 21.53 20.79
CA LYS A 240 -2.87 21.56 21.61
C LYS A 240 -1.81 20.58 21.11
N TYR A 241 -2.19 19.39 20.65
CA TYR A 241 -1.26 18.48 19.98
C TYR A 241 -0.55 19.13 18.78
N PHE A 242 -1.25 19.96 18.00
CA PHE A 242 -0.64 20.72 16.92
C PHE A 242 0.30 21.84 17.42
N TRP A 243 0.04 22.42 18.59
CA TRP A 243 0.98 23.32 19.25
C TRP A 243 2.20 22.62 19.86
N GLY A 244 2.21 21.29 19.92
CA GLY A 244 3.37 20.50 20.30
C GLY A 244 3.15 19.56 21.49
N ALA A 245 2.06 19.67 22.24
CA ALA A 245 1.76 18.78 23.37
C ALA A 245 0.28 18.83 23.79
N SER A 246 -0.25 17.80 24.45
CA SER A 246 -1.66 17.76 24.89
C SER A 246 -2.07 18.89 25.84
N ASP A 247 -1.12 19.45 26.57
CA ASP A 247 -1.30 20.48 27.60
C ASP A 247 -0.77 21.86 27.16
N ALA A 248 -0.23 21.97 25.94
CA ALA A 248 0.33 23.20 25.40
C ALA A 248 -0.62 24.41 25.54
N SER A 249 -0.09 25.54 25.99
CA SER A 249 -0.80 26.82 26.08
C SER A 249 -0.41 27.81 24.98
N ALA A 250 0.68 27.53 24.27
CA ALA A 250 1.23 28.26 23.12
C ALA A 250 2.02 27.30 22.22
N PRO A 251 2.36 27.68 20.97
CA PRO A 251 3.26 26.89 20.13
C PRO A 251 4.60 26.60 20.83
N GLN A 252 5.06 25.35 20.76
CA GLN A 252 6.30 24.86 21.37
C GLN A 252 7.38 24.63 20.31
N ASP A 253 8.65 24.77 20.71
CA ASP A 253 9.80 24.44 19.86
C ASP A 253 10.07 22.92 19.81
N GLU A 254 9.78 22.22 20.92
CA GLU A 254 9.86 20.77 21.01
C GLU A 254 8.48 20.13 20.91
N ILE A 255 8.32 19.18 19.97
CA ILE A 255 7.04 18.53 19.72
C ILE A 255 7.03 17.14 20.36
N THR A 256 6.06 16.91 21.24
CA THR A 256 5.66 15.59 21.71
C THR A 256 4.61 15.04 20.76
N GLY A 257 4.94 13.96 20.06
CA GLY A 257 3.96 13.35 19.17
C GLY A 257 2.83 12.64 19.90
N VAL A 258 1.80 12.30 19.15
CA VAL A 258 0.54 11.74 19.63
C VAL A 258 0.28 10.39 18.98
N ALA A 259 -0.23 9.43 19.75
CA ALA A 259 -0.64 8.14 19.20
C ALA A 259 -1.92 8.29 18.37
N LEU A 260 -1.90 7.76 17.14
CA LEU A 260 -3.07 7.64 16.28
C LEU A 260 -3.39 6.16 16.06
N GLU A 261 -4.67 5.80 16.21
CA GLU A 261 -5.17 4.46 15.91
C GLU A 261 -6.42 4.55 15.06
N ILE A 262 -6.46 3.75 14.00
CA ILE A 262 -7.61 3.61 13.12
C ILE A 262 -7.96 2.14 13.06
N SER A 263 -9.19 1.78 13.43
CA SER A 263 -9.66 0.40 13.43
C SER A 263 -10.95 0.27 12.64
N VAL A 264 -11.00 -0.65 11.68
CA VAL A 264 -12.20 -1.00 10.93
C VAL A 264 -12.64 -2.40 11.33
N GLN A 265 -13.82 -2.51 11.94
CA GLN A 265 -14.39 -3.78 12.35
C GLN A 265 -15.25 -4.40 11.24
N GLY A 266 -15.06 -5.68 10.97
CA GLY A 266 -15.84 -6.51 10.08
C GLY A 266 -16.79 -7.43 10.83
N ASP A 267 -17.05 -8.60 10.24
CA ASP A 267 -18.01 -9.57 10.76
C ASP A 267 -17.42 -10.35 11.95
N LEU A 268 -18.30 -10.82 12.83
CA LEU A 268 -17.94 -11.71 13.94
C LEU A 268 -17.36 -13.03 13.40
N ILE A 269 -16.23 -13.45 13.96
CA ILE A 269 -15.62 -14.77 13.73
C ILE A 269 -16.16 -15.74 14.78
N SER A 270 -16.02 -15.37 16.06
CA SER A 270 -16.57 -16.09 17.21
C SER A 270 -16.79 -15.14 18.39
N THR A 271 -17.25 -15.64 19.53
CA THR A 271 -17.63 -14.80 20.69
C THR A 271 -16.53 -13.80 21.06
N GLY A 272 -16.76 -12.51 20.78
CA GLY A 272 -15.83 -11.43 21.09
C GLY A 272 -14.69 -11.23 20.08
N VAL A 273 -14.57 -12.08 19.06
CA VAL A 273 -13.54 -11.99 18.02
C VAL A 273 -14.18 -11.58 16.71
N TYR A 274 -13.68 -10.51 16.11
CA TYR A 274 -14.19 -9.97 14.84
C TYR A 274 -13.08 -9.95 13.81
N ASN A 275 -13.45 -10.06 12.53
CA ASN A 275 -12.57 -9.61 11.47
C ASN A 275 -12.25 -8.13 11.74
N LYS A 276 -10.98 -7.75 11.80
CA LYS A 276 -10.60 -6.39 12.21
C LYS A 276 -9.31 -5.99 11.53
N LEU A 277 -9.29 -4.78 11.00
CA LEU A 277 -8.09 -4.15 10.47
C LEU A 277 -7.75 -2.93 11.33
N THR A 278 -6.55 -2.89 11.87
CA THR A 278 -6.07 -1.79 12.70
C THR A 278 -4.76 -1.24 12.15
N PHE A 279 -4.72 0.08 11.96
CA PHE A 279 -3.52 0.85 11.68
C PHE A 279 -3.12 1.58 12.95
N SER A 280 -1.90 1.33 13.43
CA SER A 280 -1.36 1.95 14.65
C SER A 280 -0.14 2.80 14.31
N ILE A 281 -0.19 4.07 14.72
CA ILE A 281 0.88 5.04 14.62
C ILE A 281 1.22 5.50 16.04
N PRO A 282 2.18 4.87 16.74
CA PRO A 282 2.44 5.15 18.15
C PRO A 282 2.87 6.59 18.42
N ASN A 283 3.62 7.19 17.49
CA ASN A 283 4.15 8.54 17.61
C ASN A 283 3.97 9.31 16.30
N ALA A 284 2.88 10.09 16.21
CA ALA A 284 2.61 10.97 15.08
C ALA A 284 2.84 12.43 15.44
N VAL A 285 3.56 13.17 14.59
CA VAL A 285 3.72 14.62 14.69
C VAL A 285 2.74 15.29 13.72
N LEU A 286 1.95 16.23 14.21
CA LEU A 286 1.03 17.01 13.37
C LEU A 286 1.80 18.17 12.73
N THR A 287 1.98 18.14 11.42
CA THR A 287 2.93 19.03 10.72
C THR A 287 2.27 20.25 10.08
N ARG A 288 1.03 20.10 9.62
CA ARG A 288 0.29 21.18 8.96
C ARG A 288 -1.16 21.12 9.36
N ARG A 289 -1.74 22.29 9.54
CA ARG A 289 -3.16 22.45 9.78
C ARG A 289 -3.81 23.24 8.66
N THR A 290 -4.99 22.78 8.25
CA THR A 290 -5.88 23.48 7.32
C THR A 290 -7.25 23.62 7.95
N ASP A 291 -7.70 24.86 8.09
CA ASP A 291 -9.00 25.18 8.66
C ASP A 291 -10.07 25.25 7.60
N GLY A 292 -11.21 24.62 7.88
CA GLY A 292 -12.44 24.83 7.14
C GLY A 292 -13.01 26.22 7.41
N THR A 293 -13.72 26.75 6.43
CA THR A 293 -14.45 28.02 6.58
C THR A 293 -15.75 27.79 7.36
N LEU A 294 -16.12 28.76 8.21
CA LEU A 294 -17.41 28.74 8.89
C LEU A 294 -18.51 29.10 7.88
N GLN A 295 -19.30 28.11 7.46
CA GLN A 295 -20.41 28.30 6.52
C GLN A 295 -21.72 27.76 7.09
N GLY A 296 -22.66 28.66 7.38
CA GLY A 296 -24.01 28.34 7.84
C GLY A 296 -24.06 27.57 9.17
N ALA A 297 -25.07 26.73 9.35
CA ALA A 297 -25.24 25.88 10.54
C ALA A 297 -24.23 24.69 10.60
N GLY A 298 -23.24 24.66 9.71
CA GLY A 298 -22.18 23.64 9.70
C GLY A 298 -21.10 23.97 10.72
N GLY A 299 -20.71 22.99 11.55
CA GLY A 299 -19.51 23.11 12.40
C GLY A 299 -18.22 23.22 11.57
N ILE A 300 -17.14 23.62 12.23
CA ILE A 300 -15.81 23.80 11.61
C ILE A 300 -15.16 22.43 11.40
N ASP A 301 -14.72 22.16 10.18
CA ASP A 301 -13.87 21.01 9.88
C ASP A 301 -12.41 21.45 9.91
N VAL A 302 -11.54 20.62 10.52
CA VAL A 302 -10.11 20.88 10.55
C VAL A 302 -9.40 19.65 10.02
N SER A 303 -8.41 19.88 9.16
CA SER A 303 -7.54 18.83 8.63
C SER A 303 -6.12 19.03 9.14
N TYR A 304 -5.51 17.94 9.57
CA TYR A 304 -4.12 17.91 9.99
C TYR A 304 -3.34 16.94 9.13
N ASN A 305 -2.21 17.40 8.58
CA ASN A 305 -1.20 16.50 8.06
C ASN A 305 -0.41 15.94 9.23
N TRP A 306 0.00 14.68 9.11
CA TRP A 306 0.78 14.01 10.13
C TRP A 306 1.93 13.22 9.51
N GLU A 307 2.98 13.02 10.30
CA GLU A 307 4.13 12.19 9.99
C GLU A 307 4.41 11.24 11.16
N ALA A 308 4.65 9.97 10.85
CA ALA A 308 4.99 8.97 11.85
C ALA A 308 6.50 8.97 12.14
N HIS A 309 6.83 9.05 13.42
CA HIS A 309 8.20 8.93 13.92
C HIS A 309 8.38 7.58 14.61
N TYR A 310 9.63 7.13 14.68
CA TYR A 310 9.95 5.91 15.40
C TYR A 310 9.70 6.13 16.90
N ASP A 311 8.92 5.24 17.50
CA ASP A 311 8.71 5.22 18.94
C ASP A 311 9.57 4.14 19.57
N THR A 312 10.48 4.55 20.46
CA THR A 312 11.40 3.64 21.15
C THR A 312 10.68 2.72 22.14
N SER A 313 9.51 3.12 22.66
CA SER A 313 8.76 2.33 23.63
C SER A 313 8.05 1.14 22.99
N THR A 314 7.46 1.33 21.81
CA THR A 314 6.81 0.28 21.02
C THR A 314 7.73 -0.35 19.97
N SER A 315 8.96 0.16 19.82
CA SER A 315 9.96 -0.26 18.85
C SER A 315 9.46 -0.30 17.40
N CYS A 316 8.47 0.53 17.06
CA CYS A 316 7.94 0.63 15.71
C CYS A 316 7.54 2.06 15.34
N LYS A 317 7.59 2.37 14.04
CA LYS A 317 7.10 3.62 13.46
C LYS A 317 5.62 3.51 13.09
N PHE A 318 5.25 2.36 12.52
CA PHE A 318 3.92 2.07 12.00
C PHE A 318 3.69 0.56 12.06
N LYS A 319 2.47 0.15 12.37
CA LYS A 319 2.06 -1.25 12.46
C LYS A 319 0.67 -1.44 11.87
N VAL A 320 0.50 -2.54 11.12
CA VAL A 320 -0.82 -3.01 10.69
C VAL A 320 -1.15 -4.30 11.40
N GLU A 321 -2.34 -4.39 11.95
CA GLU A 321 -2.89 -5.62 12.53
C GLU A 321 -4.12 -6.04 11.75
N LEU A 322 -4.14 -7.29 11.30
CA LEU A 322 -5.27 -7.91 10.61
C LEU A 322 -5.72 -9.15 11.39
N ILE A 323 -6.96 -9.14 11.86
CA ILE A 323 -7.60 -10.30 12.46
C ILE A 323 -8.57 -10.89 11.45
N ASN A 324 -8.41 -12.18 11.14
CA ASN A 324 -9.27 -12.92 10.22
C ASN A 324 -9.21 -14.44 10.50
N THR A 325 -9.77 -15.25 9.60
CA THR A 325 -9.80 -16.72 9.71
C THR A 325 -8.64 -17.42 8.99
N THR A 326 -7.70 -16.66 8.43
CA THR A 326 -6.56 -17.21 7.67
C THR A 326 -5.56 -17.83 8.63
N SER A 327 -5.48 -19.16 8.63
CA SER A 327 -4.60 -19.89 9.53
C SER A 327 -3.15 -19.93 9.06
N THR A 328 -2.86 -19.59 7.82
CA THR A 328 -1.52 -19.56 7.23
C THR A 328 -0.90 -18.18 7.37
N GLN A 329 0.42 -18.11 7.56
CA GLN A 329 1.12 -16.83 7.44
C GLN A 329 1.05 -16.36 6.00
N TYR A 330 1.01 -15.05 5.81
CA TYR A 330 1.07 -14.47 4.47
C TYR A 330 2.49 -14.57 3.92
N GLY A 331 2.60 -14.93 2.63
CA GLY A 331 3.88 -15.05 1.94
C GLY A 331 4.67 -16.34 2.21
N THR A 332 4.06 -17.35 2.85
CA THR A 332 4.60 -18.71 3.00
C THR A 332 4.11 -19.67 1.94
#